data_AF-A0A5N1K084-F1
#
_entry.id   AF-A0A5N1K084-F1
#
_cell.length_a   1.000
_cell.length_b   1.000
_cell.length_c   1.000
_cell.angle_alpha   90.00
_cell.angle_beta   90.00
_cell.angle_gamma   90.00
#
_symmetry.space_group_name_H-M   'P 1'
#
loop_
_entity.id
_entity.type
_entity.pdbx_description
1 polymer ?
#
loop_
_entity_poly.entity_id
_entity_poly.type
_entity_poly.pdbx_seq_one_letter_code
_entity_poly.pdbx_strand_id
1 'polypeptide(L)'
;MASRLLPVSLSGIVALGGTILLTACASQVLKSYIGTPISSVMLDYGPPDNVYKLSANEQAYQWRRTKTQAVASEFNGEVRETRRGERYKGTETPGYIEHTECFYTFYTRRSGHDWYVTNFRQPSLECE
;
A
#
# COMPACT_ATOMS: atom_id res chain seq x y z
N MET A 1 57.17 -33.18 22.12
CA MET A 1 57.45 -32.61 20.79
C MET A 1 56.38 -31.57 20.50
N ALA A 2 56.78 -30.31 20.43
CA ALA A 2 55.93 -29.16 20.11
C ALA A 2 55.70 -29.05 18.59
N SER A 3 54.72 -28.22 18.20
CA SER A 3 54.36 -27.72 16.84
C SER A 3 53.10 -28.37 16.27
N ARG A 4 52.03 -27.68 15.82
CA ARG A 4 51.78 -26.27 15.49
C ARG A 4 50.26 -26.01 15.60
N LEU A 5 49.88 -24.89 16.21
CA LEU A 5 48.58 -24.25 15.99
C LEU A 5 48.65 -23.49 14.65
N LEU A 6 47.66 -23.67 13.79
CA LEU A 6 47.44 -22.81 12.61
C LEU A 6 46.11 -22.06 12.77
N PRO A 7 46.05 -20.80 12.30
CA PRO A 7 44.97 -19.87 12.62
C PRO A 7 43.76 -20.09 11.71
N VAL A 8 42.58 -20.26 12.29
CA VAL A 8 41.33 -20.14 11.54
C VAL A 8 41.08 -18.65 11.32
N SER A 9 41.34 -18.24 10.09
CA SER A 9 41.22 -16.91 9.54
C SER A 9 39.83 -16.29 9.77
N LEU A 10 39.84 -15.04 10.22
CA LEU A 10 38.76 -14.06 10.07
C LEU A 10 38.25 -14.04 8.63
N SER A 11 37.14 -14.71 8.33
CA SER A 11 36.22 -14.34 7.24
C SER A 11 35.03 -15.28 7.28
N GLY A 12 33.85 -14.72 7.55
CA GLY A 12 32.60 -15.46 7.47
C GLY A 12 31.62 -15.18 8.61
N ILE A 13 31.46 -13.91 9.02
CA ILE A 13 30.18 -13.52 9.62
C ILE A 13 29.16 -13.62 8.48
N VAL A 14 28.50 -14.77 8.38
CA VAL A 14 27.29 -14.90 7.56
C VAL A 14 26.21 -14.09 8.29
N ALA A 15 26.16 -12.81 7.97
CA ALA A 15 25.01 -11.98 8.31
C ALA A 15 23.83 -12.53 7.48
N LEU A 16 23.00 -13.37 8.10
CA LEU A 16 21.63 -13.59 7.65
C LEU A 16 20.88 -12.26 7.83
N GLY A 17 21.10 -11.34 6.89
CA GLY A 17 20.26 -10.18 6.69
C GLY A 17 18.94 -10.68 6.12
N GLY A 18 17.93 -10.80 6.98
CA GLY A 18 16.56 -11.02 6.53
C GLY A 18 16.15 -9.88 5.61
N THR A 19 16.05 -10.17 4.32
CA THR A 19 15.50 -9.25 3.31
C THR A 19 14.00 -9.12 3.58
N ILE A 20 13.63 -8.17 4.43
CA ILE A 20 12.24 -7.72 4.57
C ILE A 20 11.92 -7.01 3.26
N LEU A 21 11.23 -7.71 2.35
CA LEU A 21 10.59 -7.10 1.19
C LEU A 21 9.48 -6.19 1.74
N LEU A 22 9.82 -4.92 1.97
CA LEU A 22 8.85 -3.88 2.32
C LEU A 22 7.92 -3.71 1.12
N THR A 23 6.78 -4.42 1.11
CA THR A 23 5.62 -3.95 0.37
C THR A 23 5.27 -2.59 0.97
N ALA A 24 5.70 -1.51 0.31
CA ALA A 24 5.44 -0.17 0.79
C ALA A 24 3.94 0.10 0.62
N CYS A 25 3.19 0.04 1.73
CA CYS A 25 1.81 0.48 1.73
C CYS A 25 1.74 1.94 1.26
N ALA A 26 0.67 2.32 0.58
CA ALA A 26 0.51 3.68 0.04
C ALA A 26 0.68 4.74 1.14
N SER A 27 0.20 4.50 2.36
CA SER A 27 0.42 5.40 3.51
C SER A 27 1.90 5.66 3.81
N GLN A 28 2.77 4.67 3.62
CA GLN A 28 4.22 4.82 3.83
C GLN A 28 4.84 5.74 2.79
N VAL A 29 4.38 5.66 1.54
CA VAL A 29 4.80 6.55 0.45
C VAL A 29 4.30 7.97 0.68
N LEU A 30 3.03 8.14 1.08
CA LEU A 30 2.50 9.46 1.41
C LEU A 30 3.30 10.11 2.56
N LYS A 31 3.65 9.32 3.57
CA LYS A 31 4.44 9.78 4.71
C LYS A 31 5.83 10.30 4.31
N SER A 32 6.47 9.74 3.28
CA SER A 32 7.81 10.19 2.87
C SER A 32 7.84 11.60 2.28
N TYR A 33 6.70 12.15 1.85
CA TYR A 33 6.62 13.51 1.33
C TYR A 33 6.50 14.58 2.43
N ILE A 34 6.27 14.21 3.70
CA ILE A 34 6.18 15.17 4.79
C ILE A 34 7.48 15.98 4.89
N GLY A 35 7.36 17.31 4.89
CA GLY A 35 8.48 18.25 4.91
C GLY A 35 9.03 18.61 3.53
N THR A 36 8.55 17.98 2.46
CA THR A 36 8.93 18.33 1.07
C THR A 36 7.93 19.33 0.47
N PRO A 37 8.32 20.11 -0.55
CA PRO A 37 7.37 20.94 -1.27
C PRO A 37 6.36 20.07 -2.03
N ILE A 38 5.11 20.50 -2.13
CA ILE A 38 4.05 19.77 -2.85
C ILE A 38 4.38 19.58 -4.33
N SER A 39 5.24 20.44 -4.89
CA SER A 39 5.75 20.29 -6.25
C SER A 39 6.47 18.95 -6.45
N SER A 40 7.13 18.38 -5.43
CA SER A 40 7.73 17.04 -5.51
C SER A 40 6.67 15.97 -5.79
N VAL A 41 5.53 16.01 -5.08
CA VAL A 41 4.39 15.10 -5.32
C VAL A 41 3.83 15.30 -6.74
N MET A 42 3.73 16.55 -7.18
CA MET A 42 3.24 16.88 -8.52
C MET A 42 4.18 16.41 -9.63
N LEU A 43 5.50 16.40 -9.39
CA LEU A 43 6.48 15.87 -10.33
C LEU A 43 6.36 14.35 -10.46
N ASP A 44 6.09 13.65 -9.37
CA ASP A 44 5.99 12.19 -9.37
C ASP A 44 4.65 11.68 -9.92
N TYR A 45 3.54 12.37 -9.59
CA TYR A 45 2.18 11.87 -9.87
C TYR A 45 1.36 12.73 -10.83
N GLY A 46 1.91 13.86 -11.27
CA GLY A 46 1.21 14.84 -12.08
C GLY A 46 0.35 15.81 -11.25
N PRO A 47 -0.41 16.70 -11.94
CA PRO A 47 -1.24 17.67 -11.26
C PRO A 47 -2.31 16.98 -10.39
N PRO A 48 -2.70 17.62 -9.27
CA PRO A 48 -3.79 17.14 -8.40
C PRO A 48 -5.13 17.22 -9.12
N ASP A 49 -6.04 16.29 -8.82
CA ASP A 49 -7.43 16.33 -9.29
C ASP A 49 -8.21 17.47 -8.62
N ASN A 50 -7.97 17.69 -7.32
CA ASN A 50 -8.65 18.73 -6.55
C ASN A 50 -7.67 19.49 -5.64
N VAL A 51 -7.95 20.77 -5.44
CA VAL A 51 -7.26 21.62 -4.46
C VAL A 51 -8.28 22.32 -3.58
N TYR A 52 -8.19 22.08 -2.27
CA TYR A 52 -9.08 22.65 -1.26
C TYR A 52 -8.32 23.69 -0.44
N LYS A 53 -8.81 24.94 -0.42
CA LYS A 53 -8.30 25.97 0.49
C LYS A 53 -8.89 25.77 1.88
N LEU A 54 -8.04 25.45 2.87
CA LEU A 54 -8.47 25.23 4.25
C LEU A 54 -8.38 26.50 5.08
N SER A 55 -7.32 27.28 4.88
CA SER A 55 -7.12 28.58 5.51
C SER A 55 -6.24 29.47 4.62
N ALA A 56 -5.95 30.70 5.05
CA ALA A 56 -5.09 31.62 4.30
C ALA A 56 -3.70 31.03 3.97
N ASN A 57 -3.18 30.16 4.84
CA ASN A 57 -1.85 29.56 4.72
C ASN A 57 -1.88 28.03 4.69
N GLU A 58 -3.04 27.40 4.50
CA GLU A 58 -3.17 25.94 4.45
C GLU A 58 -4.06 25.50 3.29
N GLN A 59 -3.61 24.47 2.58
CA GLN A 59 -4.33 23.87 1.46
C GLN A 59 -4.21 22.36 1.49
N ALA A 60 -5.23 21.67 0.96
CA ALA A 60 -5.19 20.25 0.72
C ALA A 60 -5.17 19.97 -0.79
N TYR A 61 -4.30 19.06 -1.20
CA TYR A 61 -4.16 18.61 -2.58
C TYR A 61 -4.57 17.15 -2.64
N GLN A 62 -5.46 16.80 -3.57
CA GLN A 62 -6.01 15.46 -3.66
C GLN A 62 -5.83 14.87 -5.06
N TRP A 63 -5.40 13.61 -5.07
CA TRP A 63 -5.31 12.76 -6.25
C TRP A 63 -6.33 11.63 -6.14
N ARG A 64 -6.97 11.30 -7.26
CA ARG A 64 -7.88 10.17 -7.41
C ARG A 64 -7.21 9.08 -8.23
N ARG A 65 -7.22 7.85 -7.73
CA ARG A 65 -6.75 6.66 -8.45
C ARG A 65 -7.84 5.61 -8.45
N THR A 66 -8.05 4.96 -9.59
CA THR A 66 -9.00 3.85 -9.70
C THR A 66 -8.23 2.54 -9.64
N LYS A 67 -8.43 1.76 -8.57
CA LYS A 67 -7.94 0.39 -8.47
C LYS A 67 -8.95 -0.53 -9.12
N THR A 68 -8.49 -1.40 -10.01
CA THR A 68 -9.34 -2.41 -10.65
C THR A 68 -8.83 -3.78 -10.25
N GLN A 69 -9.71 -4.63 -9.70
CA GLN A 69 -9.36 -5.99 -9.30
C GLN A 69 -10.38 -6.99 -9.85
N ALA A 70 -9.89 -8.16 -10.26
CA ALA A 70 -10.75 -9.26 -10.69
C ALA A 70 -11.03 -10.17 -9.48
N VAL A 71 -12.31 -10.29 -9.12
CA VAL A 71 -12.77 -11.22 -8.10
C VAL A 71 -13.08 -12.55 -8.78
N ALA A 72 -12.43 -13.62 -8.35
CA ALA A 72 -12.60 -14.95 -8.92
C ALA A 72 -13.96 -15.56 -8.55
N SER A 73 -14.50 -16.42 -9.41
CA SER A 73 -15.70 -17.20 -9.09
C SER A 73 -15.42 -18.16 -7.94
N GLU A 74 -16.39 -18.33 -7.04
CA GLU A 74 -16.34 -19.28 -5.93
C GLU A 74 -17.46 -20.32 -6.09
N PHE A 75 -17.15 -21.60 -5.85
CA PHE A 75 -18.13 -22.67 -5.85
C PHE A 75 -18.14 -23.35 -4.48
N ASN A 76 -19.27 -23.29 -3.78
CA ASN A 76 -19.47 -23.92 -2.48
C ASN A 76 -20.50 -25.03 -2.59
N GLY A 77 -20.11 -26.27 -2.28
CA GLY A 77 -20.99 -27.42 -2.30
C GLY A 77 -21.16 -28.06 -0.94
N GLU A 78 -22.41 -28.32 -0.55
CA GLU A 78 -22.75 -29.12 0.63
C GLU A 78 -23.35 -30.45 0.19
N VAL A 79 -22.85 -31.54 0.78
CA VAL A 79 -23.52 -32.85 0.73
C VAL A 79 -24.59 -32.86 1.82
N ARG A 80 -25.86 -33.06 1.43
CA ARG A 80 -26.96 -33.23 2.36
C ARG A 80 -27.46 -34.68 2.30
N GLU A 81 -27.39 -35.39 3.42
CA GLU A 81 -28.09 -36.66 3.55
C GLU A 81 -29.60 -36.43 3.54
N THR A 82 -30.29 -37.18 2.69
CA THR A 82 -31.76 -37.20 2.63
C THR A 82 -32.26 -38.61 2.90
N ARG A 83 -33.55 -38.74 3.21
CA ARG A 83 -34.21 -40.07 3.37
C ARG A 83 -34.07 -41.01 2.16
N ARG A 84 -33.57 -40.52 1.02
CA ARG A 84 -33.35 -41.27 -0.24
C ARG A 84 -31.87 -41.35 -0.66
N GLY A 85 -30.92 -41.08 0.24
CA GLY A 85 -29.48 -41.07 -0.01
C GLY A 85 -28.87 -39.66 0.02
N GLU A 86 -27.57 -39.56 -0.29
CA GLU A 86 -26.83 -38.29 -0.35
C GLU A 86 -27.25 -37.44 -1.56
N ARG A 87 -27.45 -36.14 -1.35
CA ARG A 87 -27.69 -35.16 -2.42
C ARG A 87 -26.68 -34.03 -2.33
N TYR A 88 -25.96 -33.79 -3.42
CA TYR A 88 -25.05 -32.65 -3.54
C TYR A 88 -25.83 -31.38 -3.89
N LYS A 89 -25.64 -30.30 -3.13
CA LYS A 89 -26.15 -28.97 -3.45
C LYS A 89 -25.00 -27.99 -3.52
N GLY A 90 -24.67 -27.55 -4.73
CA GLY A 90 -23.71 -26.49 -5.00
C GLY A 90 -24.39 -25.12 -5.10
N THR A 91 -23.72 -24.09 -4.58
CA THR A 91 -23.98 -22.68 -4.87
C THR A 91 -22.73 -22.13 -5.55
N GLU A 92 -22.91 -21.56 -6.74
CA GLU A 92 -21.84 -20.90 -7.51
C GLU A 92 -22.03 -19.39 -7.43
N THR A 93 -20.98 -18.68 -7.02
CA THR A 93 -20.89 -17.23 -7.06
C THR A 93 -19.97 -16.86 -8.22
N PRO A 94 -20.48 -16.25 -9.31
CA PRO A 94 -19.65 -15.89 -10.45
C PRO A 94 -18.70 -14.75 -10.09
N GLY A 95 -17.51 -14.76 -10.69
CA GLY A 95 -16.53 -13.69 -10.56
C GLY A 95 -16.97 -12.39 -11.23
N TYR A 96 -16.43 -11.28 -10.78
CA TYR A 96 -16.73 -9.94 -11.29
C TYR A 96 -15.49 -9.04 -11.26
N ILE A 97 -15.57 -7.91 -11.95
CA ILE A 97 -14.53 -6.87 -11.90
C ILE A 97 -14.99 -5.80 -10.91
N GLU A 98 -14.16 -5.51 -9.93
CA GLU A 98 -14.39 -4.49 -8.92
C GLU A 98 -13.54 -3.26 -9.21
N HIS A 99 -14.16 -2.09 -9.12
CA HIS A 99 -13.51 -0.79 -9.27
C HIS A 99 -13.61 -0.03 -7.95
N THR A 100 -12.48 0.26 -7.33
CA THR A 100 -12.38 1.02 -6.08
C THR A 100 -11.73 2.37 -6.34
N GLU A 101 -12.38 3.47 -5.97
CA GLU A 101 -11.78 4.81 -6.02
C GLU A 101 -10.97 5.09 -4.76
N CYS A 102 -9.67 5.35 -4.95
CA CYS A 102 -8.72 5.71 -3.90
C CYS A 102 -8.41 7.19 -3.96
N PHE A 103 -8.57 7.88 -2.84
CA PHE A 103 -8.27 9.31 -2.72
C PHE A 103 -7.04 9.54 -1.84
N TYR A 104 -5.95 10.03 -2.44
CA TYR A 104 -4.71 10.37 -1.75
C TYR A 104 -4.68 11.87 -1.53
N THR A 105 -4.71 12.30 -0.28
CA THR A 105 -4.81 13.73 0.06
C THR A 105 -3.61 14.16 0.90
N PHE A 106 -2.92 15.21 0.45
CA PHE A 106 -1.84 15.87 1.18
C PHE A 106 -2.32 17.18 1.77
N TYR A 107 -2.03 17.41 3.03
CA TYR A 107 -2.19 18.71 3.69
C TYR A 107 -0.88 19.47 3.61
N THR A 108 -0.98 20.74 3.26
CA THR A 108 0.17 21.62 3.07
C THR A 108 0.02 22.91 3.85
N ARG A 109 1.15 23.49 4.20
CA ARG A 109 1.23 24.83 4.78
C ARG A 109 2.18 25.69 3.96
N ARG A 110 1.80 26.96 3.80
CA ARG A 110 2.59 27.92 3.05
C ARG A 110 3.85 28.31 3.81
N SER A 111 4.99 28.30 3.13
CA SER A 111 6.26 28.84 3.62
C SER A 111 6.92 29.62 2.47
N GLY A 112 6.95 30.95 2.58
CA GLY A 112 7.38 31.83 1.49
C GLY A 112 6.46 31.70 0.26
N HIS A 113 7.04 31.30 -0.87
CA HIS A 113 6.32 31.10 -2.13
C HIS A 113 5.82 29.66 -2.32
N ASP A 114 6.32 28.72 -1.52
CA ASP A 114 6.07 27.30 -1.69
C ASP A 114 5.07 26.75 -0.67
N TRP A 115 4.45 25.64 -1.03
CA TRP A 115 3.56 24.86 -0.18
C TRP A 115 4.28 23.60 0.25
N TYR A 116 4.50 23.44 1.55
CA TYR A 116 5.18 22.28 2.11
C TYR A 116 4.18 21.29 2.68
N VAL A 117 4.36 20.01 2.40
CA VAL A 117 3.53 18.94 2.94
C VAL A 117 3.75 18.85 4.45
N THR A 118 2.69 19.01 5.22
CA THR A 118 2.72 18.92 6.68
C THR A 118 2.11 17.62 7.18
N ASN A 119 1.11 17.11 6.46
CA ASN A 119 0.42 15.88 6.82
C ASN A 119 -0.26 15.26 5.59
N PHE A 120 -0.86 14.09 5.74
CA PHE A 120 -1.68 13.46 4.72
C PHE A 120 -2.91 12.82 5.35
N ARG A 121 -3.94 12.57 4.54
CA ARG A 121 -5.10 11.78 4.97
C ARG A 121 -4.78 10.31 4.76
N GLN A 122 -4.90 9.50 5.81
CA GLN A 122 -4.69 8.06 5.71
C GLN A 122 -5.65 7.45 4.66
N PRO A 123 -5.13 6.70 3.68
CA PRO A 123 -5.94 5.95 2.73
C PRO A 123 -6.85 4.94 3.43
N SER A 124 -7.90 4.48 2.75
CA SER A 124 -8.65 3.29 3.17
C SER A 124 -7.77 2.05 3.05
N LEU A 125 -8.08 1.00 3.82
CA LEU A 125 -7.31 -0.25 3.81
C LEU A 125 -7.22 -0.90 2.43
N GLU A 126 -8.25 -0.73 1.59
CA GLU A 126 -8.28 -1.24 0.21
C GLU A 126 -7.30 -0.50 -0.73
N CYS A 127 -6.85 0.68 -0.31
CA CYS A 127 -6.02 1.62 -1.06
C CYS A 127 -4.61 1.78 -0.45
N GLU A 128 -4.25 0.92 0.50
CA GLU A 128 -2.87 0.70 0.95
C GLU A 128 -2.07 -0.10 -0.08
#